data_AF-A0A0C2CH37-F1
#
_entry.id   AF-A0A0C2CH37-F1
#
_cell.length_a   1.000
_cell.length_b   1.000
_cell.length_c   1.000
_cell.angle_alpha   90.00
_cell.angle_beta   90.00
_cell.angle_gamma   90.00
#
_symmetry.space_group_name_H-M   'P 1'
#
loop_
_entity.id
_entity.type
_entity.pdbx_description
1 polymer ?
#
loop_
_entity_poly.entity_id
_entity_poly.type
_entity_poly.pdbx_seq_one_letter_code
_entity_poly.pdbx_strand_id
1 'polypeptide(L)'
;MRVPKEMETELCHMLVDCCCQQRTYERFYGLLCERFCRLRKEYQATFEKIACDTYATIHRFDITKLRNMARLVSHLLFTDAISWTIFTDVKLTENDTTSSGRIYLKYIFQELCESMGLAKLYERTSDPTLQTAFAGLFPRDNPQNTRFAINFFTLTGLGGLTLDLRKFLEKGMKKKKQDSVDESPPSSSSSSDSSDDSSDSDDDSDSDDDSDDS
;
A
#
# COMPACT_ATOMS: atom_id res chain seq x y z
N MET A 1 7.53 5.39 38.53
CA MET A 1 8.32 4.15 38.42
C MET A 1 9.58 4.49 37.63
N ARG A 2 10.79 4.27 38.16
CA ARG A 2 12.03 4.37 37.37
C ARG A 2 12.27 2.99 36.77
N VAL A 3 12.06 2.86 35.46
CA VAL A 3 12.32 1.61 34.73
C VAL A 3 13.83 1.54 34.47
N PRO A 4 14.51 0.42 34.77
CA PRO A 4 15.90 0.21 34.39
C PRO A 4 16.06 0.24 32.87
N LYS A 5 17.14 0.83 32.36
CA LYS A 5 17.38 1.01 30.91
C LYS A 5 17.27 -0.30 30.11
N GLU A 6 17.68 -1.41 30.70
CA GLU A 6 17.63 -2.74 30.08
C GLU A 6 16.19 -3.28 29.91
N MET A 7 15.23 -2.78 30.69
CA MET A 7 13.82 -3.18 30.60
C MET A 7 12.98 -2.21 29.77
N GLU A 8 13.56 -1.10 29.28
CA GLU A 8 12.83 -0.10 28.50
C GLU A 8 12.41 -0.64 27.13
N THR A 9 13.23 -1.50 26.51
CA THR A 9 12.90 -2.17 25.25
C THR A 9 11.79 -3.19 25.44
N GLU A 10 11.90 -4.04 26.46
CA GLU A 10 10.88 -5.03 26.82
C GLU A 10 9.54 -4.38 27.15
N LEU A 11 9.56 -3.22 27.81
CA LEU A 11 8.36 -2.44 28.07
C LEU A 11 7.67 -2.01 26.76
N CYS A 12 8.42 -1.50 25.79
CA CYS A 12 7.88 -1.13 24.49
C CYS A 12 7.29 -2.34 23.75
N HIS A 13 7.99 -3.48 23.75
CA HIS A 13 7.50 -4.73 23.17
C HIS A 13 6.20 -5.18 23.84
N MET A 14 6.15 -5.19 25.18
CA MET A 14 4.97 -5.60 25.93
C MET A 14 3.75 -4.70 25.66
N LEU A 15 3.93 -3.37 25.57
CA LEU A 15 2.85 -2.45 25.23
C LEU A 15 2.25 -2.74 23.85
N VAL A 16 3.13 -3.03 22.89
CA VAL A 16 2.76 -3.34 21.52
C VAL A 16 2.06 -4.69 21.44
N ASP A 17 2.57 -5.71 22.12
CA ASP A 17 1.97 -7.05 22.19
C ASP A 17 0.59 -7.02 22.86
N CYS A 18 0.43 -6.27 23.95
CA CYS A 18 -0.87 -6.05 24.58
C CYS A 18 -1.87 -5.39 23.61
N CYS A 19 -1.43 -4.40 22.83
CA CYS A 19 -2.27 -3.77 21.81
C CYS A 19 -2.68 -4.76 20.72
N CYS A 20 -1.77 -5.64 20.28
CA CYS A 20 -2.05 -6.65 19.27
C CYS A 20 -3.04 -7.70 19.76
N GLN A 21 -2.91 -8.15 21.01
CA GLN A 21 -3.72 -9.24 21.56
C GLN A 21 -5.18 -8.84 21.82
N GLN A 22 -5.49 -7.54 21.85
CA GLN A 22 -6.85 -7.07 22.07
C GLN A 22 -7.77 -7.42 20.89
N ARG A 23 -9.06 -7.67 21.15
CA ARG A 23 -10.02 -8.00 20.07
C ARG A 23 -10.22 -6.84 19.09
N THR A 24 -10.14 -5.62 19.58
CA THR A 24 -10.36 -4.38 18.83
C THR A 24 -9.34 -3.33 19.24
N TYR A 25 -8.80 -2.60 18.27
CA TYR A 25 -7.87 -1.52 18.55
C TYR A 25 -8.47 -0.47 19.50
N GLU A 26 -7.77 -0.19 20.60
CA GLU A 26 -8.11 0.87 21.53
C GLU A 26 -7.14 2.04 21.36
N ARG A 27 -7.69 3.23 21.13
CA ARG A 27 -6.92 4.48 20.97
C ARG A 27 -6.01 4.77 22.18
N PHE A 28 -6.33 4.22 23.35
CA PHE A 28 -5.51 4.31 24.55
C PHE A 28 -4.05 3.91 24.30
N TYR A 29 -3.80 2.79 23.58
CA TYR A 29 -2.45 2.33 23.29
C TYR A 29 -1.67 3.30 22.38
N GLY A 30 -2.34 3.89 21.39
CA GLY A 30 -1.74 4.92 20.54
C GLY A 30 -1.30 6.15 21.32
N LEU A 31 -2.18 6.68 22.18
CA LEU A 31 -1.87 7.84 23.04
C LEU A 31 -0.76 7.54 24.06
N LEU A 32 -0.75 6.33 24.60
CA LEU A 32 0.26 5.88 25.55
C LEU A 32 1.63 5.80 24.88
N CYS A 33 1.72 5.12 23.73
CA CYS A 33 2.97 4.98 22.97
C CYS A 33 3.47 6.35 22.47
N GLU A 34 2.57 7.21 21.98
CA GLU A 34 2.88 8.60 21.60
C GLU A 34 3.52 9.37 22.77
N ARG A 35 2.97 9.20 23.99
CA ARG A 35 3.53 9.84 25.18
C ARG A 35 4.93 9.34 25.50
N PHE A 36 5.20 8.05 25.34
CA PHE A 36 6.54 7.48 25.52
C PHE A 36 7.55 8.02 24.50
N CYS A 37 7.18 8.04 23.22
CA CYS A 37 8.04 8.61 22.15
C CYS A 37 8.41 10.07 22.44
N ARG A 38 7.45 10.89 22.88
CA ARG A 38 7.70 12.30 23.20
C ARG A 38 8.50 12.51 24.49
N LEU A 39 8.47 11.54 25.40
CA LEU A 39 9.19 11.63 26.67
C LEU A 39 10.70 11.45 26.48
N ARG A 40 11.11 10.45 25.68
CA ARG A 40 12.53 10.16 25.41
C ARG A 40 12.72 9.59 24.00
N LYS A 41 13.78 10.06 23.34
CA LYS A 41 14.19 9.56 22.01
C LYS A 41 14.55 8.07 22.01
N GLU A 42 15.01 7.53 23.14
CA GLU A 42 15.29 6.09 23.30
C GLU A 42 14.05 5.24 23.01
N TYR A 43 12.87 5.67 23.49
CA TYR A 43 11.61 4.99 23.22
C TYR A 43 11.17 5.12 21.77
N GLN A 44 11.31 6.32 21.18
CA GLN A 44 11.02 6.53 19.77
C GLN A 44 11.80 5.55 18.89
N ALA A 45 13.13 5.47 19.08
CA ALA A 45 13.98 4.56 18.32
C ALA A 45 13.59 3.08 18.52
N THR A 46 13.14 2.74 19.73
CA THR A 46 12.65 1.38 20.04
C THR A 46 11.36 1.08 19.28
N PHE A 47 10.38 1.99 19.27
CA PHE A 47 9.13 1.80 18.53
C PHE A 47 9.34 1.76 17.00
N GLU A 48 10.27 2.57 16.47
CA GLU A 48 10.67 2.51 15.06
C GLU A 48 11.25 1.14 14.71
N LYS A 49 12.16 0.62 15.56
CA LYS A 49 12.72 -0.73 15.38
C LYS A 49 11.64 -1.81 15.44
N ILE A 50 10.73 -1.73 16.41
CA ILE A 50 9.59 -2.67 16.52
C ILE A 50 8.74 -2.63 15.25
N ALA A 51 8.47 -1.44 14.70
CA ALA A 51 7.68 -1.33 13.47
C ALA A 51 8.37 -2.01 12.27
N CYS A 52 9.68 -1.87 12.13
CA CYS A 52 10.47 -2.56 11.09
C CYS A 52 10.48 -4.08 11.29
N ASP A 53 10.78 -4.55 12.51
CA ASP A 53 10.87 -5.97 12.86
C ASP A 53 9.50 -6.67 12.70
N THR A 54 8.42 -5.97 13.03
CA THR A 54 7.05 -6.42 12.78
C THR A 54 6.79 -6.64 11.30
N TYR A 55 7.19 -5.72 10.43
CA TYR A 55 6.97 -5.88 8.99
C TYR A 55 7.75 -7.07 8.43
N ALA A 56 8.98 -7.29 8.90
CA ALA A 56 9.80 -8.44 8.50
C ALA A 56 9.14 -9.79 8.88
N THR A 57 8.44 -9.85 10.01
CA THR A 57 7.80 -11.08 10.53
C THR A 57 6.29 -11.14 10.32
N ILE A 58 5.74 -10.27 9.47
CA ILE A 58 4.30 -10.00 9.38
C ILE A 58 3.45 -11.18 8.90
N HIS A 59 4.05 -12.10 8.16
CA HIS A 59 3.40 -13.31 7.66
C HIS A 59 2.95 -14.26 8.79
N ARG A 60 3.47 -14.08 10.02
CA ARG A 60 3.12 -14.90 11.19
C ARG A 60 1.91 -14.39 11.97
N PHE A 61 1.42 -13.21 11.63
CA PHE A 61 0.34 -12.55 12.36
C PHE A 61 -1.03 -12.88 11.74
N ASP A 62 -2.01 -13.07 12.61
CA ASP A 62 -3.42 -13.18 12.20
C ASP A 62 -4.01 -11.80 11.85
N ILE A 63 -5.12 -11.81 11.11
CA ILE A 63 -5.75 -10.60 10.57
C ILE A 63 -6.12 -9.59 11.67
N THR A 64 -6.53 -10.08 12.86
CA THR A 64 -6.89 -9.20 13.98
C THR A 64 -5.68 -8.45 14.49
N LYS A 65 -4.57 -9.15 14.74
CA LYS A 65 -3.31 -8.53 15.16
C LYS A 65 -2.78 -7.56 14.12
N LEU A 66 -2.81 -7.93 12.83
CA LEU A 66 -2.40 -7.05 11.73
C LEU A 66 -3.17 -5.73 11.74
N ARG A 67 -4.49 -5.79 11.95
CA ARG A 67 -5.34 -4.59 12.00
C ARG A 67 -4.99 -3.70 13.18
N ASN A 68 -4.85 -4.27 14.37
CA ASN A 68 -4.52 -3.49 15.58
C ASN A 68 -3.13 -2.86 15.49
N MET A 69 -2.16 -3.63 14.99
CA MET A 69 -0.79 -3.18 14.76
C MET A 69 -0.74 -2.04 13.74
N ALA A 70 -1.44 -2.19 12.62
CA ALA A 70 -1.52 -1.16 11.58
C ALA A 70 -2.10 0.14 12.14
N ARG A 71 -3.15 0.06 12.96
CA ARG A 71 -3.75 1.23 13.61
C ARG A 71 -2.83 1.91 14.61
N LEU A 72 -2.10 1.13 15.41
CA LEU A 72 -1.11 1.66 16.34
C LEU A 72 0.00 2.41 15.61
N VAL A 73 0.60 1.79 14.59
CA VAL A 73 1.67 2.40 13.80
C VAL A 73 1.17 3.63 13.05
N SER A 74 -0.04 3.59 12.49
CA SER A 74 -0.66 4.76 11.86
C SER A 74 -0.85 5.91 12.84
N HIS A 75 -1.28 5.62 14.07
CA HIS A 75 -1.39 6.62 15.14
C HIS A 75 -0.05 7.30 15.42
N LEU A 76 1.01 6.53 15.53
CA LEU A 76 2.35 7.06 15.78
C LEU A 76 2.89 7.88 14.59
N LEU A 77 2.57 7.49 13.35
CA LEU A 77 2.98 8.21 12.15
C LEU A 77 2.26 9.55 11.98
N PHE A 78 0.92 9.59 12.09
CA PHE A 78 0.19 10.85 11.88
C PHE A 78 0.42 11.87 13.01
N THR A 79 0.78 11.41 14.21
CA THR A 79 1.14 12.27 15.34
C THR A 79 2.61 12.71 15.33
N ASP A 80 3.36 12.35 14.28
CA ASP A 80 4.80 12.57 14.13
C ASP A 80 5.61 12.06 15.35
N ALA A 81 5.15 10.98 15.99
CA ALA A 81 5.81 10.34 17.14
C ALA A 81 6.92 9.37 16.72
N ILE A 82 6.84 8.83 15.51
CA ILE A 82 7.88 8.01 14.86
C ILE A 82 8.15 8.54 13.46
N SER A 83 9.34 8.26 12.95
CA SER A 83 9.75 8.63 11.60
C SER A 83 9.10 7.74 10.54
N TRP A 84 8.78 8.32 9.38
CA TRP A 84 8.30 7.61 8.20
C TRP A 84 9.38 6.74 7.53
N THR A 85 10.62 6.81 7.99
CA THR A 85 11.74 5.97 7.53
C THR A 85 11.53 4.48 7.80
N ILE A 86 10.55 4.11 8.63
CA ILE A 86 10.16 2.70 8.85
C ILE A 86 9.71 2.00 7.55
N PHE A 87 9.31 2.75 6.52
CA PHE A 87 8.91 2.18 5.24
C PHE A 87 10.06 1.84 4.30
N THR A 88 11.31 2.16 4.66
CA THR A 88 12.48 1.95 3.78
C THR A 88 12.65 0.50 3.33
N ASP A 89 12.35 -0.46 4.21
CA ASP A 89 12.47 -1.89 3.93
C ASP A 89 11.23 -2.46 3.21
N VAL A 90 10.17 -1.66 3.05
CA VAL A 90 8.91 -2.08 2.45
C VAL A 90 8.99 -1.98 0.92
N LYS A 91 8.91 -3.13 0.25
CA LYS A 91 8.88 -3.22 -1.22
C LYS A 91 7.53 -3.70 -1.70
N LEU A 92 6.76 -2.82 -2.36
CA LEU A 92 5.45 -3.13 -2.92
C LEU A 92 5.60 -3.71 -4.34
N THR A 93 6.08 -4.94 -4.43
CA THR A 93 6.19 -5.71 -5.68
C THR A 93 5.40 -7.01 -5.59
N GLU A 94 5.12 -7.63 -6.74
CA GLU A 94 4.38 -8.90 -6.79
C GLU A 94 5.11 -10.03 -6.05
N ASN A 95 6.45 -10.07 -6.16
CA ASN A 95 7.30 -11.13 -5.61
C ASN A 95 7.71 -10.90 -4.16
N ASP A 96 7.96 -9.65 -3.75
CA ASP A 96 8.48 -9.36 -2.41
C ASP A 96 7.36 -9.09 -1.37
N THR A 97 6.12 -8.84 -1.80
CA THR A 97 5.00 -8.67 -0.86
C THR A 97 4.19 -9.95 -0.63
N THR A 98 4.12 -10.33 0.64
CA THR A 98 3.17 -11.35 1.11
C THR A 98 1.74 -10.81 1.19
N SER A 99 0.76 -11.70 1.18
CA SER A 99 -0.66 -11.35 1.39
C SER A 99 -0.89 -10.62 2.72
N SER A 100 -0.27 -11.08 3.81
CA SER A 100 -0.32 -10.41 5.12
C SER A 100 0.29 -9.00 5.08
N GLY A 101 1.42 -8.83 4.39
CA GLY A 101 2.04 -7.51 4.18
C GLY A 101 1.11 -6.54 3.43
N ARG A 102 0.40 -7.03 2.40
CA ARG A 102 -0.59 -6.23 1.66
C ARG A 102 -1.77 -5.81 2.54
N ILE A 103 -2.30 -6.72 3.37
CA ILE A 103 -3.38 -6.42 4.31
C ILE A 103 -2.94 -5.37 5.33
N TYR A 104 -1.72 -5.50 5.86
CA TYR A 104 -1.16 -4.55 6.81
C TYR A 104 -1.00 -3.14 6.22
N LEU A 105 -0.35 -3.04 5.05
CA LEU A 105 -0.19 -1.76 4.36
C LEU A 105 -1.54 -1.14 4.01
N LYS A 106 -2.51 -1.96 3.58
CA LYS A 106 -3.88 -1.51 3.33
C LYS A 106 -4.47 -0.83 4.57
N TYR A 107 -4.42 -1.48 5.73
CA TYR A 107 -4.94 -0.91 6.96
C TYR A 107 -4.18 0.34 7.41
N ILE A 108 -2.85 0.38 7.26
CA ILE A 108 -2.06 1.57 7.59
C ILE A 108 -2.53 2.78 6.78
N PHE A 109 -2.55 2.64 5.45
CA PHE A 109 -2.85 3.77 4.60
C PHE A 109 -4.33 4.20 4.69
N GLN A 110 -5.24 3.25 4.96
CA GLN A 110 -6.64 3.59 5.24
C GLN A 110 -6.76 4.42 6.53
N GLU A 111 -6.16 3.99 7.63
CA GLU A 111 -6.21 4.71 8.91
C GLU A 111 -5.50 6.08 8.82
N LEU A 112 -4.38 6.17 8.09
CA LEU A 112 -3.70 7.45 7.82
C LEU A 112 -4.58 8.41 7.02
N CYS A 113 -5.30 7.90 6.02
CA CYS A 113 -6.21 8.73 5.24
C CYS A 113 -7.43 9.18 6.07
N GLU A 114 -7.95 8.33 6.94
CA GLU A 114 -9.05 8.67 7.86
C GLU A 114 -8.64 9.74 8.88
N SER A 115 -7.40 9.70 9.37
CA SER A 115 -6.89 10.62 10.40
C SER A 115 -6.39 11.97 9.85
N MET A 116 -5.62 11.97 8.76
CA MET A 116 -5.01 13.20 8.20
C MET A 116 -5.77 13.76 6.99
N GLY A 117 -6.52 12.92 6.29
CA GLY A 117 -7.10 13.22 4.99
C GLY A 117 -6.12 12.96 3.83
N LEU A 118 -6.68 12.71 2.64
CA LEU A 118 -5.91 12.34 1.44
C LEU A 118 -4.92 13.43 0.98
N ALA A 119 -5.30 14.71 1.08
CA ALA A 119 -4.46 15.81 0.61
C ALA A 119 -3.16 15.94 1.42
N LYS A 120 -3.25 15.91 2.76
CA LYS A 120 -2.08 15.96 3.65
C LYS A 120 -1.21 14.71 3.53
N LEU A 121 -1.85 13.55 3.36
CA LEU A 121 -1.12 12.30 3.13
C LEU A 121 -0.33 12.35 1.83
N TYR A 122 -0.93 12.87 0.75
CA TYR A 122 -0.25 13.04 -0.54
C TYR A 122 0.94 13.99 -0.43
N GLU A 123 0.80 15.12 0.27
CA GLU A 123 1.88 16.06 0.53
C GLU A 123 3.05 15.39 1.26
N ARG A 124 2.77 14.62 2.32
CA ARG A 124 3.78 13.86 3.07
C ARG A 124 4.48 12.79 2.22
N THR A 125 3.74 12.06 1.39
CA THR A 125 4.34 11.05 0.48
C THR A 125 5.14 11.68 -0.67
N SER A 126 4.85 12.93 -1.01
CA SER A 126 5.53 13.68 -2.08
C SER A 126 6.76 14.45 -1.59
N ASP A 127 7.01 14.47 -0.27
CA ASP A 127 8.15 15.16 0.33
C ASP A 127 9.47 14.60 -0.24
N PRO A 128 10.35 15.45 -0.82
CA PRO A 128 11.66 15.04 -1.33
C PRO A 128 12.54 14.32 -0.31
N THR A 129 12.44 14.68 0.97
CA THR A 129 13.30 14.12 2.04
C THR A 129 12.96 12.67 2.37
N LEU A 130 11.71 12.26 2.15
CA LEU A 130 11.19 10.93 2.45
C LEU A 130 11.11 10.02 1.22
N GLN A 131 11.49 10.50 0.03
CA GLN A 131 11.41 9.72 -1.21
C GLN A 131 12.20 8.40 -1.12
N THR A 132 13.33 8.38 -0.41
CA THR A 132 14.11 7.16 -0.21
C THR A 132 13.35 6.12 0.60
N ALA A 133 12.61 6.55 1.64
CA ALA A 133 11.79 5.66 2.46
C ALA A 133 10.58 5.12 1.68
N PHE A 134 10.04 5.92 0.76
CA PHE A 134 8.89 5.52 -0.06
C PHE A 134 9.27 4.86 -1.40
N ALA A 135 10.55 4.74 -1.72
CA ALA A 135 11.01 4.20 -3.00
C ALA A 135 10.47 2.79 -3.27
N GLY A 136 10.40 1.95 -2.23
CA GLY A 136 9.83 0.61 -2.34
C GLY A 136 8.30 0.59 -2.42
N LEU A 137 7.60 1.57 -1.85
CA LEU A 137 6.13 1.69 -1.91
C LEU A 137 5.63 2.28 -3.24
N PHE A 138 6.40 3.20 -3.82
CA PHE A 138 6.10 3.84 -5.11
C PHE A 138 7.23 3.57 -6.12
N PRO A 139 7.41 2.32 -6.55
CA PRO A 139 8.51 1.94 -7.43
C PRO A 139 8.37 2.61 -8.81
N ARG A 140 9.47 3.22 -9.28
CA ARG A 140 9.59 3.87 -10.60
C ARG A 140 10.53 3.13 -11.55
N ASP A 141 10.99 1.94 -11.17
CA ASP A 141 12.03 1.22 -11.91
C ASP A 141 11.44 0.39 -13.06
N ASN A 142 10.50 -0.51 -12.74
CA ASN A 142 9.89 -1.42 -13.70
C ASN A 142 8.40 -1.05 -13.89
N PRO A 143 7.92 -0.88 -15.14
CA PRO A 143 6.51 -0.66 -15.43
C PRO A 143 5.55 -1.68 -14.79
N GLN A 144 5.96 -2.93 -14.62
CA GLN A 144 5.15 -3.95 -13.94
C GLN A 144 4.95 -3.63 -12.45
N ASN A 145 6.04 -3.31 -11.74
CA ASN A 145 5.99 -2.92 -10.33
C ASN A 145 5.20 -1.62 -10.14
N THR A 146 5.36 -0.65 -11.04
CA THR A 146 4.58 0.60 -11.04
C THR A 146 3.08 0.32 -11.20
N ARG A 147 2.69 -0.57 -12.12
CA ARG A 147 1.27 -0.98 -12.29
C ARG A 147 0.74 -1.69 -11.06
N PHE A 148 1.54 -2.58 -10.47
CA PHE A 148 1.18 -3.29 -9.26
C PHE A 148 0.89 -2.34 -8.10
N ALA A 149 1.76 -1.35 -7.86
CA ALA A 149 1.56 -0.32 -6.86
C ALA A 149 0.31 0.54 -7.14
N ILE A 150 0.10 0.96 -8.40
CA ILE A 150 -1.11 1.70 -8.79
C ILE A 150 -2.36 0.89 -8.46
N ASN A 151 -2.40 -0.38 -8.85
CA ASN A 151 -3.54 -1.27 -8.61
C ASN A 151 -3.78 -1.52 -7.12
N PHE A 152 -2.71 -1.66 -6.32
CA PHE A 152 -2.83 -1.83 -4.88
C PHE A 152 -3.53 -0.63 -4.22
N PHE A 153 -3.08 0.58 -4.52
CA PHE A 153 -3.66 1.80 -3.93
C PHE A 153 -5.05 2.12 -4.48
N THR A 154 -5.35 1.79 -5.74
CA THR A 154 -6.72 1.94 -6.27
C THR A 154 -7.70 0.98 -5.62
N LEU A 155 -7.34 -0.30 -5.48
CA LEU A 155 -8.17 -1.30 -4.77
C LEU A 155 -8.33 -0.99 -3.28
N THR A 156 -7.37 -0.26 -2.69
CA THR A 156 -7.44 0.21 -1.31
C THR A 156 -8.37 1.42 -1.15
N GLY A 157 -8.73 2.11 -2.24
CA GLY A 157 -9.54 3.34 -2.24
C GLY A 157 -8.71 4.63 -2.16
N LEU A 158 -7.39 4.54 -2.33
CA LEU A 158 -6.42 5.64 -2.18
C LEU A 158 -5.70 5.96 -3.48
N GLY A 159 -6.41 5.85 -4.62
CA GLY A 159 -5.84 6.06 -5.95
C GLY A 159 -5.20 7.44 -6.15
N GLY A 160 -5.63 8.45 -5.40
CA GLY A 160 -5.04 9.80 -5.42
C GLY A 160 -3.58 9.86 -5.00
N LEU A 161 -3.07 8.89 -4.24
CA LEU A 161 -1.64 8.83 -3.88
C LEU A 161 -0.74 8.47 -5.07
N THR A 162 -1.31 7.89 -6.13
CA THR A 162 -0.55 7.32 -7.26
C THR A 162 -0.51 8.22 -8.49
N LEU A 163 -0.91 9.49 -8.38
CA LEU A 163 -0.96 10.43 -9.50
C LEU A 163 0.39 10.55 -10.22
N ASP A 164 1.50 10.63 -9.48
CA ASP A 164 2.82 10.77 -10.08
C ASP A 164 3.32 9.49 -10.76
N LEU A 165 2.95 8.32 -10.21
CA LEU A 165 3.24 7.03 -10.84
C LEU A 165 2.49 6.87 -12.16
N ARG A 166 1.23 7.32 -12.23
CA ARG A 166 0.43 7.32 -13.47
C ARG A 166 1.07 8.20 -14.54
N LYS A 167 1.44 9.43 -14.17
CA LYS A 167 2.17 10.35 -15.08
C LYS A 167 3.49 9.75 -15.56
N PHE A 168 4.23 9.08 -14.67
CA PHE A 168 5.48 8.41 -15.03
C PHE A 168 5.24 7.28 -16.06
N LEU A 169 4.22 6.47 -15.85
CA LEU A 169 3.85 5.38 -16.75
C LEU A 169 3.41 5.89 -18.12
N GLU A 170 2.59 6.95 -18.18
CA GLU A 170 2.19 7.60 -19.43
C GLU A 170 3.38 8.17 -20.21
N LYS A 171 4.34 8.82 -19.52
CA LYS A 171 5.58 9.31 -20.13
C LYS A 171 6.43 8.16 -20.68
N GLY A 172 6.59 7.08 -19.91
CA GLY A 172 7.32 5.88 -20.35
C GLY A 172 6.67 5.21 -21.57
N MET A 173 5.34 5.15 -21.63
CA MET A 173 4.61 4.62 -22.79
C MET A 173 4.78 5.51 -24.03
N LYS A 174 4.76 6.84 -23.87
CA LYS A 174 5.01 7.79 -24.96
C LYS A 174 6.43 7.67 -25.52
N LYS A 175 7.43 7.51 -24.65
CA LYS A 175 8.83 7.30 -25.05
C LYS A 175 9.03 6.00 -25.83
N LYS A 176 8.45 4.89 -25.33
CA LYS A 176 8.51 3.58 -26.02
C LYS A 176 7.84 3.60 -27.40
N LYS A 177 6.77 4.40 -27.58
CA LYS A 177 6.08 4.58 -28.86
C LYS A 177 6.83 5.50 -29.82
N GLN A 178 7.74 6.35 -29.34
CA GLN A 178 8.62 7.17 -30.17
C GLN A 178 9.86 6.39 -30.62
N ASP A 179 10.47 5.62 -29.70
CA ASP A 179 11.65 4.79 -30.03
C ASP A 179 11.30 3.66 -31.02
N SER A 180 10.05 3.18 -31.05
CA SER A 180 9.59 2.21 -32.06
C SER A 180 9.32 2.80 -33.45
N VAL A 181 9.42 4.13 -33.62
CA VAL A 181 9.20 4.82 -34.90
C VAL A 181 10.52 5.31 -35.51
N ASP A 182 11.63 5.30 -34.76
CA ASP A 182 12.92 5.85 -35.19
C ASP A 182 13.93 4.77 -35.67
N GLU A 183 13.53 3.50 -35.73
CA GLU A 183 14.32 2.39 -36.30
C GLU A 183 13.68 1.84 -37.60
N SER A 184 13.33 2.73 -38.53
CA SER A 184 12.99 2.38 -39.93
C SER A 184 13.20 3.59 -40.85
N PRO A 185 14.03 3.51 -41.92
CA PRO A 185 14.04 4.54 -42.95
C PRO A 185 12.78 4.43 -43.85
N PRO A 186 12.38 5.48 -44.58
CA PRO A 186 11.05 5.59 -45.15
C PRO A 186 10.94 4.89 -46.50
N SER A 187 9.96 3.99 -46.65
CA SER A 187 9.45 3.59 -47.97
C SER A 187 7.93 3.43 -47.95
N SER A 188 7.29 4.41 -48.59
CA SER A 188 6.00 4.43 -49.28
C SER A 188 5.10 3.17 -49.29
N SER A 189 3.89 3.39 -48.78
CA SER A 189 2.56 3.02 -49.31
C SER A 189 2.26 1.58 -49.75
N SER A 190 1.27 0.97 -49.07
CA SER A 190 0.08 0.45 -49.75
C SER A 190 -1.05 0.21 -48.75
N SER A 191 -2.17 0.87 -49.03
CA SER A 191 -3.51 0.60 -48.52
C SER A 191 -3.97 -0.82 -48.84
N SER A 192 -4.65 -1.47 -47.90
CA SER A 192 -5.67 -2.48 -48.20
C SER A 192 -6.67 -2.55 -47.06
N ASP A 193 -7.88 -2.07 -47.36
CA ASP A 193 -9.13 -2.38 -46.68
C ASP A 193 -9.30 -3.88 -46.45
N SER A 194 -9.89 -4.24 -45.32
CA SER A 194 -10.62 -5.50 -45.14
C SER A 194 -11.63 -5.29 -44.02
N SER A 195 -12.76 -4.71 -44.39
CA SER A 195 -14.05 -5.00 -43.78
C SER A 195 -14.49 -6.39 -44.24
N ASP A 196 -14.79 -7.29 -43.33
CA ASP A 196 -15.74 -8.36 -43.61
C ASP A 196 -16.63 -8.64 -42.40
N ASP A 197 -17.92 -8.56 -42.71
CA ASP A 197 -19.11 -8.84 -41.94
C ASP A 197 -19.25 -10.36 -41.80
N SER A 198 -19.71 -10.84 -40.66
CA SER A 198 -20.38 -12.15 -40.57
C SER A 198 -21.36 -12.12 -39.40
N SER A 199 -22.60 -11.82 -39.77
CA SER A 199 -23.82 -12.11 -39.03
C SER A 199 -24.04 -13.63 -38.95
N ASP A 200 -24.19 -14.17 -37.75
CA ASP A 200 -24.93 -15.42 -37.55
C ASP A 200 -26.08 -15.13 -36.58
N SER A 201 -27.28 -15.13 -37.16
CA SER A 201 -28.55 -15.19 -36.46
C SER A 201 -28.96 -16.66 -36.44
N ASP A 202 -28.97 -17.28 -35.27
CA ASP A 202 -29.74 -18.51 -35.05
C ASP A 202 -30.88 -18.19 -34.09
N ASP A 203 -32.08 -18.24 -34.65
CA ASP A 203 -33.39 -18.13 -34.03
C ASP A 203 -33.86 -19.56 -33.78
N ASP A 204 -33.87 -19.99 -32.52
CA ASP A 204 -34.60 -21.19 -32.09
C ASP A 204 -35.63 -20.75 -31.04
N SER A 205 -36.84 -20.51 -31.55
CA SER A 205 -38.07 -20.55 -30.77
C SER A 205 -38.50 -22.01 -30.61
N ASP A 206 -38.67 -22.47 -29.38
CA ASP A 206 -39.65 -23.52 -29.09
C ASP A 206 -40.25 -23.34 -27.69
N SER A 207 -41.56 -23.53 -27.66
CA SER A 207 -42.53 -23.10 -26.66
C SER A 207 -42.69 -24.04 -25.46
N ASP A 208 -43.21 -23.46 -24.37
CA ASP A 208 -44.19 -23.97 -23.39
C ASP A 208 -44.18 -25.46 -22.99
N ASP A 209 -44.02 -25.75 -21.69
CA ASP A 209 -45.07 -26.45 -20.93
C ASP A 209 -44.89 -26.28 -19.40
N ASP A 210 -46.03 -26.20 -18.73
CA ASP A 210 -46.29 -26.05 -17.30
C ASP A 210 -45.78 -27.24 -16.45
N SER A 211 -45.52 -27.00 -15.17
CA SER A 211 -46.05 -27.83 -14.06
C SER A 211 -45.66 -27.29 -12.68
N ASP A 212 -46.70 -27.11 -11.85
CA ASP A 212 -46.69 -26.97 -10.40
C ASP A 212 -45.86 -28.04 -9.66
N ASP A 213 -45.41 -27.68 -8.45
CA ASP A 213 -45.68 -28.35 -7.17
C ASP A 213 -44.46 -28.45 -6.21
N SER A 214 -44.75 -28.18 -4.93
CA SER A 214 -43.94 -28.22 -3.68
C SER A 214 -43.12 -26.99 -3.27
#